data_AF-A0A0Q8WV75-F1
#
_entry.id   AF-A0A0Q8WV75-F1
#
_cell.length_a   1.000
_cell.length_b   1.000
_cell.length_c   1.000
_cell.angle_alpha   90.00
_cell.angle_beta   90.00
_cell.angle_gamma   90.00
#
_symmetry.space_group_name_H-M   'P 1'
#
loop_
_entity.id
_entity.type
_entity.pdbx_description
1 polymer ?
#
loop_
_entity_poly.entity_id
_entity_poly.type
_entity_poly.pdbx_seq_one_letter_code
_entity_poly.pdbx_strand_id
1 'polypeptide(L)'
;MADAPTKTVSVLGSCISRDNFNRRFNPGYKRWYSVGATTNQSSMIALMSPPIDEPWEPLEPMKPYGLWNVGSDLSREILTLLPQERPDVVVLDFFGDVHFGVLRLADGRYLTDNRWRVRKTDLHQRVLDAPGTERIRWQDDAERYFDLWVEAMDRFAAFLAAEVPDTQVVLHCGFNVDAVIPSGGTLASPMPPRRRRGARAGSQFWHRLNEHARSAYGWDHIDLGEEHWVTFEDHPWNAMAVHYTYDYYPRFLAELDRLVLRREVDPDTAAGIDAVAAAAADHVLAVAQWHRQSIARAEALAAERERPRWKRLLRPGDVPAPPAPPPLDGAARAEELLAEVRRRVDEATYPRVERLVTSARTHADWLLEAVPDGAVRPAGRG
;
A
#
# COMPACT_ATOMS: atom_id res chain seq x y z
N MET A 1 27.30 23.27 -6.66
CA MET A 1 26.88 22.69 -5.36
C MET A 1 26.88 21.19 -5.56
N ALA A 2 27.51 20.42 -4.67
CA ALA A 2 27.40 18.97 -4.74
C ALA A 2 25.95 18.58 -4.44
N ASP A 3 25.34 17.73 -5.25
CA ASP A 3 24.03 17.15 -4.94
C ASP A 3 24.12 16.43 -3.59
N ALA A 4 23.11 16.62 -2.74
CA ALA A 4 23.02 15.86 -1.49
C ALA A 4 23.05 14.35 -1.81
N PRO A 5 23.74 13.53 -0.99
CA PRO A 5 23.83 12.11 -1.25
C PRO A 5 22.43 11.48 -1.23
N THR A 6 22.12 10.68 -2.25
CA THR A 6 20.85 9.95 -2.33
C THR A 6 20.77 8.88 -1.24
N LYS A 7 19.62 8.77 -0.59
CA LYS A 7 19.32 7.72 0.39
C LYS A 7 19.11 6.37 -0.28
N THR A 8 19.77 5.34 0.21
CA THR A 8 19.60 3.98 -0.29
C THR A 8 18.39 3.34 0.40
N VAL A 9 17.45 2.86 -0.41
CA VAL A 9 16.22 2.22 0.03
C VAL A 9 16.19 0.77 -0.42
N SER A 10 16.11 -0.16 0.52
CA SER A 10 15.79 -1.55 0.26
C SER A 10 14.29 -1.78 0.39
N VAL A 11 13.71 -2.62 -0.48
CA VAL A 11 12.27 -2.90 -0.50
C VAL A 11 12.04 -4.38 -0.30
N LEU A 12 11.38 -4.73 0.81
CA LEU A 12 10.93 -6.08 1.14
C LEU A 12 9.40 -6.08 1.05
N GLY A 13 8.85 -6.45 -0.10
CA GLY A 13 7.41 -6.26 -0.28
C GLY A 13 6.94 -6.64 -1.65
N SER A 14 6.12 -5.80 -2.29
CA SER A 14 5.53 -6.09 -3.58
C SER A 14 5.52 -4.88 -4.51
N CYS A 15 4.73 -4.96 -5.58
CA CYS A 15 4.52 -3.84 -6.50
C CYS A 15 4.00 -2.59 -5.77
N ILE A 16 3.22 -2.74 -4.70
CA ILE A 16 2.68 -1.57 -3.98
C ILE A 16 3.80 -0.71 -3.38
N SER A 17 4.87 -1.31 -2.88
CA SER A 17 6.01 -0.60 -2.30
C SER A 17 7.05 -0.26 -3.36
N ARG A 18 7.43 -1.24 -4.17
CA ARG A 18 8.51 -1.08 -5.15
C ARG A 18 8.18 -0.05 -6.22
N ASP A 19 6.92 -0.01 -6.67
CA ASP A 19 6.58 0.86 -7.79
C ASP A 19 6.56 2.35 -7.41
N ASN A 20 6.58 2.70 -6.11
CA ASN A 20 6.90 4.06 -5.66
C ASN A 20 8.30 4.53 -6.10
N PHE A 21 9.20 3.61 -6.42
CA PHE A 21 10.53 3.85 -6.98
C PHE A 21 10.60 3.51 -8.47
N ASN A 22 9.51 3.83 -9.20
CA ASN A 22 9.42 3.69 -10.65
C ASN A 22 9.23 5.07 -11.30
N ARG A 23 10.03 5.38 -12.33
CA ARG A 23 9.94 6.67 -13.04
C ARG A 23 8.60 6.92 -13.73
N ARG A 24 7.82 5.86 -14.00
CA ARG A 24 6.47 5.99 -14.52
C ARG A 24 5.51 6.63 -13.52
N PHE A 25 5.72 6.37 -12.23
CA PHE A 25 4.87 6.85 -11.16
C PHE A 25 5.46 8.07 -10.45
N ASN A 26 6.75 8.01 -10.15
CA ASN A 26 7.50 9.08 -9.50
C ASN A 26 8.73 9.44 -10.35
N PRO A 27 8.59 10.22 -11.45
CA PRO A 27 9.70 10.48 -12.39
C PRO A 27 10.96 11.07 -11.74
N GLY A 28 10.79 11.82 -10.64
CA GLY A 28 11.86 12.49 -9.92
C GLY A 28 12.49 11.74 -8.74
N TYR A 29 12.04 10.53 -8.37
CA TYR A 29 12.46 9.89 -7.10
C TYR A 29 13.99 9.75 -6.97
N LYS A 30 14.69 9.53 -8.09
CA LYS A 30 16.16 9.35 -8.13
C LYS A 30 16.96 10.57 -7.71
N ARG A 31 16.32 11.72 -7.52
CA ARG A 31 16.97 12.91 -6.91
C ARG A 31 17.29 12.69 -5.43
N TRP A 32 16.51 11.85 -4.75
CA TRP A 32 16.62 11.65 -3.31
C TRP A 32 16.87 10.19 -2.94
N TYR A 33 16.49 9.23 -3.80
CA TYR A 33 16.57 7.81 -3.48
C TYR A 33 17.29 6.97 -4.54
N SER A 34 18.17 6.08 -4.09
CA SER A 34 18.68 4.92 -4.82
C SER A 34 17.98 3.66 -4.29
N VAL A 35 17.62 2.73 -5.18
CA VAL A 35 17.04 1.44 -4.77
C VAL A 35 18.16 0.42 -4.63
N GLY A 36 18.34 -0.12 -3.43
CA GLY A 36 19.27 -1.20 -3.11
C GLY A 36 18.65 -2.59 -3.31
N ALA A 37 19.04 -3.54 -2.48
CA ALA A 37 18.54 -4.90 -2.48
C ALA A 37 17.02 -4.92 -2.26
N THR A 38 16.35 -5.80 -2.99
CA THR A 38 14.92 -5.99 -2.85
C THR A 38 14.60 -7.47 -2.75
N THR A 39 13.47 -7.80 -2.11
CA THR A 39 12.79 -9.06 -2.33
C THR A 39 11.34 -8.76 -2.65
N ASN A 40 10.71 -9.61 -3.45
CA ASN A 40 9.38 -9.35 -3.95
C ASN A 40 8.44 -10.52 -3.66
N GLN A 41 7.26 -10.24 -3.12
CA GLN A 41 6.14 -11.17 -3.03
C GLN A 41 6.43 -12.43 -2.20
N SER A 42 7.39 -12.35 -1.27
CA SER A 42 7.69 -13.37 -0.28
C SER A 42 6.82 -13.20 0.96
N SER A 43 6.43 -14.31 1.58
CA SER A 43 5.83 -14.30 2.93
C SER A 43 6.93 -14.10 3.97
N MET A 44 6.66 -13.37 5.05
CA MET A 44 7.61 -13.23 6.16
C MET A 44 7.94 -14.57 6.83
N ILE A 45 6.95 -15.47 6.91
CA ILE A 45 7.12 -16.84 7.43
C ILE A 45 8.19 -17.58 6.62
N ALA A 46 8.05 -17.52 5.29
CA ALA A 46 8.99 -18.14 4.38
C ALA A 46 10.35 -17.42 4.43
N LEU A 47 10.37 -16.10 4.38
CA LEU A 47 11.59 -15.30 4.39
C LEU A 47 12.50 -15.63 5.58
N MET A 48 11.91 -15.82 6.76
CA MET A 48 12.62 -16.14 8.01
C MET A 48 12.73 -17.65 8.28
N SER A 49 12.58 -18.49 7.24
CA SER A 49 12.89 -19.91 7.24
C SER A 49 14.28 -20.14 6.64
N PRO A 50 14.97 -21.26 6.98
CA PRO A 50 16.18 -21.66 6.25
C PRO A 50 15.97 -21.71 4.72
N PRO A 51 17.00 -21.40 3.92
CA PRO A 51 16.94 -21.47 2.46
C PRO A 51 16.56 -22.84 1.92
N ILE A 52 16.06 -22.84 0.67
CA ILE A 52 15.71 -24.04 -0.08
C ILE A 52 16.65 -24.17 -1.28
N ASP A 53 17.71 -24.96 -1.11
CA ASP A 53 18.75 -25.19 -2.13
C ASP A 53 18.38 -26.34 -3.09
N GLU A 54 17.10 -26.50 -3.38
CA GLU A 54 16.64 -27.50 -4.34
C GLU A 54 16.68 -26.97 -5.77
N PRO A 55 17.15 -27.77 -6.74
CA PRO A 55 17.10 -27.39 -8.14
C PRO A 55 15.66 -27.26 -8.61
N TRP A 56 15.41 -26.30 -9.48
CA TRP A 56 14.09 -26.06 -10.04
C TRP A 56 14.21 -25.54 -11.47
N GLU A 57 13.21 -25.85 -12.27
CA GLU A 57 13.06 -25.39 -13.64
C GLU A 57 11.64 -24.82 -13.83
N PRO A 58 11.49 -23.74 -14.63
CA PRO A 58 10.18 -23.22 -14.95
C PRO A 58 9.44 -24.17 -15.91
N LEU A 59 8.16 -24.42 -15.63
CA LEU A 59 7.29 -25.26 -16.49
C LEU A 59 6.81 -24.53 -17.75
N GLU A 60 6.93 -23.20 -17.76
CA GLU A 60 6.58 -22.29 -18.86
C GLU A 60 7.68 -21.25 -19.02
N PRO A 61 7.90 -20.65 -20.22
CA PRO A 61 8.87 -19.58 -20.40
C PRO A 61 8.69 -18.45 -19.37
N MET A 62 9.71 -18.21 -18.56
CA MET A 62 9.70 -17.20 -17.50
C MET A 62 10.69 -16.08 -17.83
N LYS A 63 10.23 -14.82 -17.75
CA LYS A 63 11.11 -13.64 -17.94
C LYS A 63 12.18 -13.59 -16.84
N PRO A 64 13.33 -12.91 -17.07
CA PRO A 64 14.40 -12.80 -16.07
C PRO A 64 13.95 -12.35 -14.68
N TYR A 65 13.04 -11.37 -14.63
CA TYR A 65 12.42 -10.94 -13.37
C TYR A 65 11.70 -12.07 -12.62
N GLY A 66 10.98 -12.94 -13.34
CA GLY A 66 10.30 -14.08 -12.72
C GLY A 66 11.29 -15.09 -12.17
N LEU A 67 12.35 -15.37 -12.93
CA LEU A 67 13.41 -16.30 -12.50
C LEU A 67 14.11 -15.79 -11.23
N TRP A 68 14.49 -14.50 -11.23
CA TRP A 68 15.03 -13.83 -10.06
C TRP A 68 14.06 -13.90 -8.87
N ASN A 69 12.76 -13.67 -9.08
CA ASN A 69 11.80 -13.69 -7.98
C ASN A 69 11.71 -15.07 -7.32
N VAL A 70 11.71 -16.16 -8.09
CA VAL A 70 11.75 -17.52 -7.51
C VAL A 70 13.07 -17.76 -6.79
N GLY A 71 14.20 -17.48 -7.46
CA GLY A 71 15.53 -17.68 -6.87
C GLY A 71 15.71 -16.92 -5.55
N SER A 72 15.32 -15.64 -5.51
CA SER A 72 15.41 -14.77 -4.34
C SER A 72 14.52 -15.25 -3.18
N ASP A 73 13.31 -15.76 -3.47
CA ASP A 73 12.45 -16.36 -2.43
C ASP A 73 13.09 -17.65 -1.90
N LEU A 74 13.68 -18.51 -2.72
CA LEU A 74 14.29 -19.76 -2.25
C LEU A 74 15.60 -19.54 -1.47
N SER A 75 16.47 -18.65 -1.96
CA SER A 75 17.79 -18.41 -1.40
C SER A 75 17.76 -17.53 -0.14
N ARG A 76 16.69 -16.76 0.06
CA ARG A 76 16.58 -15.76 1.14
C ARG A 76 17.70 -14.72 1.08
N GLU A 77 18.24 -14.45 -0.12
CA GLU A 77 19.44 -13.62 -0.33
C GLU A 77 19.35 -12.22 0.31
N ILE A 78 18.16 -11.66 0.45
CA ILE A 78 17.95 -10.35 1.07
C ILE A 78 18.48 -10.28 2.51
N LEU A 79 18.48 -11.40 3.25
CA LEU A 79 19.04 -11.46 4.61
C LEU A 79 20.58 -11.38 4.60
N THR A 80 21.22 -11.69 3.48
CA THR A 80 22.66 -11.51 3.28
C THR A 80 22.98 -10.14 2.69
N LEU A 81 22.12 -9.62 1.81
CA LEU A 81 22.34 -8.35 1.13
C LEU A 81 22.11 -7.14 2.05
N LEU A 82 21.13 -7.17 2.94
CA LEU A 82 20.84 -6.04 3.85
C LEU A 82 22.07 -5.64 4.69
N PRO A 83 22.78 -6.55 5.38
CA PRO A 83 23.96 -6.18 6.16
C PRO A 83 25.16 -5.76 5.31
N GLN A 84 25.24 -6.24 4.07
CA GLN A 84 26.29 -5.86 3.11
C GLN A 84 26.08 -4.45 2.56
N GLU A 85 24.84 -4.10 2.23
CA GLU A 85 24.49 -2.82 1.62
C GLU A 85 24.25 -1.72 2.66
N ARG A 86 23.80 -2.08 3.87
CA ARG A 86 23.45 -1.16 4.97
C ARG A 86 22.58 0.01 4.48
N PRO A 87 21.37 -0.28 3.95
CA PRO A 87 20.52 0.76 3.40
C PRO A 87 20.14 1.79 4.47
N ASP A 88 19.94 3.05 4.06
CA ASP A 88 19.42 4.08 4.96
C ASP A 88 17.99 3.73 5.41
N VAL A 89 17.19 3.14 4.50
CA VAL A 89 15.79 2.81 4.73
C VAL A 89 15.46 1.40 4.23
N VAL A 90 14.68 0.65 5.01
CA VAL A 90 13.97 -0.56 4.59
C VAL A 90 12.48 -0.25 4.55
N VAL A 91 11.85 -0.44 3.39
CA VAL A 91 10.39 -0.39 3.22
C VAL A 91 9.83 -1.80 3.19
N LEU A 92 8.88 -2.10 4.08
CA LEU A 92 8.29 -3.43 4.27
C LEU A 92 6.79 -3.43 3.94
N ASP A 93 6.30 -4.44 3.21
CA ASP A 93 4.86 -4.75 3.12
C ASP A 93 4.57 -6.25 3.21
N PHE A 94 3.32 -6.61 3.54
CA PHE A 94 2.89 -7.99 3.79
C PHE A 94 2.08 -8.62 2.66
N PHE A 95 2.33 -8.20 1.41
CA PHE A 95 1.59 -8.71 0.26
C PHE A 95 1.68 -10.23 0.12
N GLY A 96 2.87 -10.80 0.32
CA GLY A 96 3.08 -12.25 0.19
C GLY A 96 2.21 -13.03 1.19
N ASP A 97 2.14 -12.53 2.42
CA ASP A 97 1.37 -13.14 3.51
C ASP A 97 -0.14 -13.08 3.27
N VAL A 98 -0.64 -11.94 2.75
CA VAL A 98 -2.07 -11.78 2.48
C VAL A 98 -2.53 -12.54 1.24
N HIS A 99 -1.68 -12.64 0.21
CA HIS A 99 -2.11 -13.18 -1.07
C HIS A 99 -1.72 -14.63 -1.33
N PHE A 100 -0.68 -15.18 -0.72
CA PHE A 100 -0.16 -16.49 -1.10
C PHE A 100 -0.22 -17.53 -0.01
N GLY A 101 0.08 -17.17 1.24
CA GLY A 101 0.35 -18.14 2.29
C GLY A 101 1.65 -18.91 2.03
N VAL A 102 1.83 -20.03 2.74
CA VAL A 102 3.07 -20.83 2.68
C VAL A 102 2.79 -22.32 2.53
N LEU A 103 3.79 -23.05 2.04
CA LEU A 103 3.91 -24.50 2.16
C LEU A 103 4.94 -24.80 3.24
N ARG A 104 4.55 -25.59 4.25
CA ARG A 104 5.48 -26.19 5.21
C ARG A 104 5.97 -27.51 4.63
N LEU A 105 7.29 -27.65 4.51
CA LEU A 105 7.94 -28.86 4.02
C LEU A 105 8.05 -29.90 5.15
N ALA A 106 8.31 -31.16 4.78
CA ALA A 106 8.44 -32.27 5.73
C ALA A 106 9.57 -32.07 6.76
N ASP A 107 10.62 -31.31 6.40
CA ASP A 107 11.73 -30.96 7.29
C ASP A 107 11.49 -29.66 8.10
N GLY A 108 10.30 -29.08 8.01
CA GLY A 108 9.89 -27.90 8.76
C GLY A 108 10.22 -26.56 8.11
N ARG A 109 10.94 -26.53 6.97
CA ARG A 109 11.16 -25.29 6.21
C ARG A 109 9.87 -24.77 5.58
N TYR A 110 9.84 -23.50 5.23
CA TYR A 110 8.71 -22.84 4.58
C TYR A 110 9.05 -22.29 3.20
N LEU A 111 8.12 -22.47 2.26
CA LEU A 111 8.14 -21.92 0.90
C LEU A 111 6.94 -20.99 0.71
N THR A 112 7.12 -19.81 0.11
CA THR A 112 5.98 -18.94 -0.23
C THR A 112 5.16 -19.63 -1.32
N ASP A 113 3.84 -19.82 -1.11
CA ASP A 113 2.97 -20.50 -2.08
C ASP A 113 2.51 -19.54 -3.21
N ASN A 114 3.48 -18.83 -3.79
CA ASN A 114 3.28 -17.75 -4.75
C ASN A 114 2.71 -18.28 -6.06
N ARG A 115 1.39 -18.09 -6.23
CA ARG A 115 0.64 -18.52 -7.42
C ARG A 115 1.07 -17.85 -8.73
N TRP A 116 1.82 -16.77 -8.69
CA TRP A 116 2.30 -16.04 -9.87
C TRP A 116 3.69 -16.47 -10.33
N ARG A 117 4.46 -17.11 -9.45
CA ARG A 117 5.87 -17.46 -9.68
C ARG A 117 6.14 -18.92 -9.31
N VAL A 118 6.34 -19.21 -8.03
CA VAL A 118 6.73 -20.55 -7.52
C VAL A 118 5.84 -21.67 -8.06
N ARG A 119 4.52 -21.49 -8.15
CA ARG A 119 3.59 -22.51 -8.70
C ARG A 119 3.80 -22.87 -10.18
N LYS A 120 4.63 -22.12 -10.89
CA LYS A 120 4.99 -22.36 -12.29
C LYS A 120 6.32 -23.08 -12.45
N THR A 121 6.80 -23.73 -11.39
CA THR A 121 8.06 -24.48 -11.37
C THR A 121 7.79 -25.96 -11.09
N ASP A 122 8.69 -26.82 -11.55
CA ASP A 122 8.65 -28.26 -11.23
C ASP A 122 8.84 -28.52 -9.73
N LEU A 123 9.63 -27.69 -9.03
CA LEU A 123 9.82 -27.75 -7.58
C LEU A 123 8.50 -27.68 -6.83
N HIS A 124 7.58 -26.80 -7.23
CA HIS A 124 6.28 -26.69 -6.56
C HIS A 124 5.44 -27.97 -6.70
N GLN A 125 5.48 -28.63 -7.86
CA GLN A 125 4.81 -29.92 -8.06
C GLN A 125 5.44 -30.99 -7.15
N ARG A 126 6.77 -31.10 -7.17
CA ARG A 126 7.51 -32.03 -6.30
C ARG A 126 7.19 -31.81 -4.81
N VAL A 127 7.13 -30.55 -4.36
CA VAL A 127 6.81 -30.20 -2.97
C VAL A 127 5.38 -30.57 -2.62
N LEU A 128 4.39 -30.29 -3.48
CA LEU A 128 3.00 -30.64 -3.20
C LEU A 128 2.75 -32.15 -3.15
N ASP A 129 3.45 -32.93 -3.96
CA ASP A 129 3.34 -34.38 -3.99
C ASP A 129 4.12 -35.06 -2.86
N ALA A 130 5.04 -34.34 -2.20
CA ALA A 130 5.85 -34.87 -1.12
C ALA A 130 5.01 -35.15 0.14
N PRO A 131 5.09 -36.37 0.71
CA PRO A 131 4.42 -36.69 1.98
C PRO A 131 4.89 -35.75 3.10
N GLY A 132 3.95 -35.25 3.89
CA GLY A 132 4.24 -34.35 5.01
C GLY A 132 4.28 -32.86 4.64
N THR A 133 4.10 -32.50 3.36
CA THR A 133 3.88 -31.11 2.96
C THR A 133 2.50 -30.63 3.41
N GLU A 134 2.45 -29.45 4.02
CA GLU A 134 1.22 -28.82 4.46
C GLU A 134 1.08 -27.43 3.85
N ARG A 135 -0.08 -27.14 3.26
CA ARG A 135 -0.42 -25.78 2.82
C ARG A 135 -1.09 -25.02 3.97
N ILE A 136 -0.52 -23.88 4.35
CA ILE A 136 -1.00 -23.04 5.45
C ILE A 136 -1.36 -21.66 4.91
N ARG A 137 -2.60 -21.23 5.14
CA ARG A 137 -3.11 -19.94 4.69
C ARG A 137 -4.09 -19.36 5.71
N TRP A 138 -4.09 -18.04 5.85
CA TRP A 138 -5.02 -17.36 6.75
C TRP A 138 -6.50 -17.56 6.37
N GLN A 139 -6.80 -17.84 5.10
CA GLN A 139 -8.18 -18.13 4.68
C GLN A 139 -8.70 -19.47 5.21
N ASP A 140 -7.80 -20.38 5.60
CA ASP A 140 -8.14 -21.68 6.16
C ASP A 140 -8.11 -21.64 7.70
N ASP A 141 -7.09 -21.00 8.28
CA ASP A 141 -6.91 -20.81 9.73
C ASP A 141 -6.16 -19.49 10.00
N ALA A 142 -6.91 -18.43 10.31
CA ALA A 142 -6.36 -17.08 10.45
C ALA A 142 -5.47 -16.92 11.70
N GLU A 143 -5.81 -17.58 12.80
CA GLU A 143 -5.05 -17.49 14.06
C GLU A 143 -3.73 -18.22 13.92
N ARG A 144 -3.76 -19.47 13.43
CA ARG A 144 -2.53 -20.24 13.22
C ARG A 144 -1.58 -19.55 12.25
N TYR A 145 -2.10 -18.98 11.16
CA TYR A 145 -1.27 -18.25 10.21
C TYR A 145 -0.68 -16.98 10.84
N PHE A 146 -1.48 -16.25 11.61
CA PHE A 146 -1.02 -15.05 12.30
C PHE A 146 0.08 -15.37 13.32
N ASP A 147 -0.06 -16.42 14.12
CA ASP A 147 0.95 -16.82 15.11
C ASP A 147 2.29 -17.16 14.44
N LEU A 148 2.27 -17.94 13.36
CA LEU A 148 3.48 -18.23 12.57
C LEU A 148 4.12 -16.97 11.97
N TRP A 149 3.28 -16.03 11.54
CA TRP A 149 3.74 -14.77 10.99
C TRP A 149 4.36 -13.89 12.09
N VAL A 150 3.79 -13.83 13.29
CA VAL A 150 4.36 -13.10 14.44
C VAL A 150 5.72 -13.66 14.80
N GLU A 151 5.87 -14.99 14.92
CA GLU A 151 7.17 -15.61 15.20
C GLU A 151 8.23 -15.25 14.15
N ALA A 152 7.83 -15.17 12.88
CA ALA A 152 8.73 -14.78 11.80
C ALA A 152 9.11 -13.29 11.89
N MET A 153 8.13 -12.43 12.18
CA MET A 153 8.36 -11.00 12.37
C MET A 153 9.27 -10.71 13.56
N ASP A 154 9.13 -11.43 14.67
CA ASP A 154 10.03 -11.31 15.83
C ASP A 154 11.47 -11.65 15.46
N ARG A 155 11.69 -12.74 14.70
CA ARG A 155 13.02 -13.09 14.19
C ARG A 155 13.55 -12.03 13.23
N PHE A 156 12.70 -11.47 12.37
CA PHE A 156 13.11 -10.45 11.41
C PHE A 156 13.49 -9.14 12.12
N ALA A 157 12.71 -8.70 13.11
CA ALA A 157 13.01 -7.53 13.91
C ALA A 157 14.33 -7.71 14.69
N ALA A 158 14.54 -8.89 15.29
CA ALA A 158 15.80 -9.22 15.95
C ALA A 158 16.99 -9.20 14.97
N PHE A 159 16.81 -9.74 13.76
CA PHE A 159 17.82 -9.69 12.70
C PHE A 159 18.17 -8.25 12.32
N LEU A 160 17.18 -7.39 12.07
CA LEU A 160 17.44 -5.99 11.70
C LEU A 160 18.17 -5.24 12.82
N ALA A 161 17.75 -5.43 14.07
CA ALA A 161 18.39 -4.81 15.22
C ALA A 161 19.85 -5.27 15.43
N ALA A 162 20.18 -6.51 15.07
CA ALA A 162 21.53 -7.05 15.21
C ALA A 162 22.45 -6.65 14.05
N GLU A 163 21.96 -6.76 12.81
CA GLU A 163 22.80 -6.70 11.62
C GLU A 163 22.81 -5.32 10.93
N VAL A 164 21.72 -4.56 11.08
CA VAL A 164 21.55 -3.22 10.45
C VAL A 164 20.88 -2.21 11.41
N PRO A 165 21.43 -1.98 12.62
CA PRO A 165 20.79 -1.19 13.68
C PRO A 165 20.51 0.27 13.32
N ASP A 166 21.27 0.85 12.38
CA ASP A 166 21.15 2.25 11.98
C ASP A 166 20.11 2.46 10.86
N THR A 167 19.60 1.39 10.27
CA THR A 167 18.62 1.45 9.17
C THR A 167 17.24 1.86 9.70
N GLN A 168 16.62 2.86 9.05
CA GLN A 168 15.22 3.19 9.30
C GLN A 168 14.32 2.10 8.72
N VAL A 169 13.41 1.55 9.52
CA VAL A 169 12.37 0.64 9.02
C VAL A 169 11.07 1.41 8.87
N VAL A 170 10.50 1.34 7.67
CA VAL A 170 9.21 1.95 7.33
C VAL A 170 8.25 0.84 6.90
N LEU A 171 7.21 0.64 7.69
CA LEU A 171 6.08 -0.22 7.33
C LEU A 171 5.18 0.50 6.32
N HIS A 172 5.00 -0.10 5.16
CA HIS A 172 3.98 0.32 4.21
C HIS A 172 2.68 -0.45 4.47
N CYS A 173 1.68 0.24 5.02
CA CYS A 173 0.38 -0.32 5.34
C CYS A 173 -0.47 -0.53 4.07
N GLY A 174 -0.17 -1.61 3.34
CA GLY A 174 -0.91 -2.01 2.14
C GLY A 174 -2.35 -2.46 2.41
N PHE A 175 -3.20 -2.34 1.39
CA PHE A 175 -4.60 -2.77 1.43
C PHE A 175 -5.13 -3.10 0.02
N ASN A 176 -6.26 -3.80 -0.06
CA ASN A 176 -6.95 -4.07 -1.32
C ASN A 176 -8.07 -3.05 -1.57
N VAL A 177 -8.06 -2.41 -2.75
CA VAL A 177 -9.20 -1.62 -3.26
C VAL A 177 -10.30 -2.53 -3.77
N ASP A 178 -11.54 -2.04 -3.71
CA ASP A 178 -12.73 -2.82 -4.04
C ASP A 178 -13.60 -2.18 -5.14
N ALA A 179 -13.07 -1.14 -5.81
CA ALA A 179 -13.67 -0.44 -6.93
C ALA A 179 -12.65 -0.17 -8.05
N VAL A 180 -13.17 0.00 -9.28
CA VAL A 180 -12.41 0.19 -10.51
C VAL A 180 -13.00 1.32 -11.34
N ILE A 181 -12.14 2.21 -11.87
CA ILE A 181 -12.51 3.20 -12.89
C ILE A 181 -12.50 2.49 -14.26
N PRO A 182 -13.63 2.47 -14.99
CA PRO A 182 -13.67 1.93 -16.35
C PRO A 182 -12.76 2.70 -17.31
N SER A 183 -12.32 2.05 -18.40
CA SER A 183 -11.49 2.68 -19.41
C SER A 183 -12.15 3.95 -19.97
N GLY A 184 -11.37 5.05 -20.00
CA GLY A 184 -11.85 6.39 -20.41
C GLY A 184 -12.85 7.07 -19.47
N GLY A 185 -13.19 6.46 -18.34
CA GLY A 185 -14.09 7.02 -17.33
C GLY A 185 -13.36 7.78 -16.21
N THR A 186 -14.13 8.49 -15.39
CA THR A 186 -13.64 9.15 -14.15
C THR A 186 -14.31 8.61 -12.88
N LEU A 187 -15.48 7.99 -13.02
CA LEU A 187 -16.25 7.45 -11.90
C LEU A 187 -15.88 5.99 -11.63
N ALA A 188 -15.54 5.68 -10.39
CA ALA A 188 -15.29 4.32 -9.96
C ALA A 188 -16.60 3.53 -9.84
N SER A 189 -16.55 2.26 -10.20
CA SER A 189 -17.62 1.28 -10.00
C SER A 189 -17.15 0.15 -9.09
N PRO A 190 -18.02 -0.42 -8.24
CA PRO A 190 -17.65 -1.56 -7.42
C PRO A 190 -17.16 -2.74 -8.26
N MET A 191 -16.11 -3.43 -7.80
CA MET A 191 -15.66 -4.67 -8.41
C MET A 191 -16.74 -5.76 -8.34
N PRO A 192 -16.67 -6.81 -9.19
CA PRO A 192 -17.58 -7.95 -9.12
C PRO A 192 -17.67 -8.54 -7.70
N PRO A 193 -18.86 -8.97 -7.22
CA PRO A 193 -19.09 -9.28 -5.80
C PRO A 193 -18.10 -10.26 -5.18
N ARG A 194 -17.67 -11.29 -5.91
CA ARG A 194 -16.66 -12.26 -5.44
C ARG A 194 -15.30 -11.61 -5.23
N ARG A 195 -14.85 -10.77 -6.17
CA ARG A 195 -13.58 -10.03 -6.07
C ARG A 195 -13.65 -9.01 -4.93
N ARG A 196 -14.75 -8.27 -4.84
CA ARG A 196 -15.00 -7.27 -3.78
C ARG A 196 -14.95 -7.89 -2.38
N ARG A 197 -15.62 -9.03 -2.16
CA ARG A 197 -15.57 -9.75 -0.87
C ARG A 197 -14.16 -10.23 -0.53
N GLY A 198 -13.45 -10.79 -1.51
CA GLY A 198 -12.07 -11.23 -1.32
C GLY A 198 -11.12 -10.07 -0.99
N ALA A 199 -11.26 -8.94 -1.68
CA ALA A 199 -10.49 -7.71 -1.41
C ALA A 199 -10.73 -7.23 0.03
N ARG A 200 -12.00 -7.12 0.47
CA ARG A 200 -12.35 -6.68 1.82
C ARG A 200 -11.81 -7.61 2.92
N ALA A 201 -11.99 -8.92 2.76
CA ALA A 201 -11.46 -9.89 3.71
C ALA A 201 -9.92 -9.85 3.75
N GLY A 202 -9.27 -9.71 2.59
CA GLY A 202 -7.83 -9.53 2.50
C GLY A 202 -7.34 -8.25 3.19
N SER A 203 -8.02 -7.12 3.00
CA SER A 203 -7.70 -5.86 3.68
C SER A 203 -7.87 -5.96 5.19
N GLN A 204 -8.90 -6.66 5.68
CA GLN A 204 -9.09 -6.90 7.11
C GLN A 204 -7.93 -7.69 7.73
N PHE A 205 -7.51 -8.77 7.05
CA PHE A 205 -6.37 -9.55 7.51
C PHE A 205 -5.06 -8.75 7.42
N TRP A 206 -4.84 -8.01 6.32
CA TRP A 206 -3.68 -7.13 6.16
C TRP A 206 -3.61 -6.08 7.27
N HIS A 207 -4.73 -5.43 7.59
CA HIS A 207 -4.80 -4.45 8.67
C HIS A 207 -4.40 -5.05 10.02
N ARG A 208 -4.77 -6.30 10.31
CA ARG A 208 -4.30 -7.02 11.50
C ARG A 208 -2.77 -7.19 11.52
N LEU A 209 -2.16 -7.54 10.38
CA LEU A 209 -0.70 -7.64 10.26
C LEU A 209 -0.03 -6.27 10.47
N ASN A 210 -0.56 -5.23 9.82
CA ASN A 210 -0.05 -3.87 9.92
C ASN A 210 -0.11 -3.36 11.36
N GLU A 211 -1.24 -3.56 12.05
CA GLU A 211 -1.42 -3.10 13.43
C GLU A 211 -0.46 -3.80 14.40
N HIS A 212 -0.26 -5.10 14.23
CA HIS A 212 0.72 -5.82 15.03
C HIS A 212 2.14 -5.29 14.79
N ALA A 213 2.58 -5.20 13.52
CA ALA A 213 3.92 -4.72 13.21
C ALA A 213 4.18 -3.30 13.71
N ARG A 214 3.18 -2.40 13.57
CA ARG A 214 3.24 -1.02 14.06
C ARG A 214 3.40 -0.94 15.57
N SER A 215 2.60 -1.74 16.30
CA SER A 215 2.57 -1.68 17.77
C SER A 215 3.73 -2.43 18.44
N ALA A 216 4.21 -3.53 17.84
CA ALA A 216 5.22 -4.41 18.44
C ALA A 216 6.66 -3.92 18.26
N TYR A 217 6.99 -3.33 17.12
CA TYR A 217 8.41 -3.08 16.75
C TYR A 217 8.83 -1.60 16.77
N GLY A 218 7.89 -0.68 16.99
CA GLY A 218 8.18 0.76 17.07
C GLY A 218 8.69 1.38 15.77
N TRP A 219 8.44 0.72 14.64
CA TRP A 219 8.83 1.19 13.31
C TRP A 219 7.95 2.35 12.85
N ASP A 220 8.54 3.22 12.03
CA ASP A 220 7.77 4.24 11.31
C ASP A 220 6.82 3.53 10.33
N HIS A 221 5.71 4.19 9.98
CA HIS A 221 4.73 3.62 9.05
C HIS A 221 4.12 4.68 8.14
N ILE A 222 3.70 4.23 6.97
CA ILE A 222 2.93 4.99 6.00
C ILE A 222 1.60 4.24 5.81
N ASP A 223 0.51 4.86 6.27
CA ASP A 223 -0.85 4.36 6.10
C ASP A 223 -1.70 5.40 5.36
N LEU A 224 -2.12 5.03 4.16
CA LEU A 224 -2.97 5.84 3.29
C LEU A 224 -4.36 5.20 3.11
N GLY A 225 -4.66 4.09 3.80
CA GLY A 225 -5.86 3.27 3.54
C GLY A 225 -7.18 3.99 3.73
N GLU A 226 -7.20 5.06 4.56
CA GLU A 226 -8.40 5.84 4.83
C GLU A 226 -8.67 6.96 3.81
N GLU A 227 -7.70 7.30 2.96
CA GLU A 227 -7.79 8.41 1.99
C GLU A 227 -8.70 8.08 0.77
N HIS A 228 -9.25 6.86 0.68
CA HIS A 228 -10.07 6.34 -0.42
C HIS A 228 -9.35 6.20 -1.77
N TRP A 229 -9.01 4.96 -2.10
CA TRP A 229 -8.31 4.62 -3.33
C TRP A 229 -9.08 3.61 -4.17
N VAL A 230 -8.82 3.65 -5.48
CA VAL A 230 -9.40 2.73 -6.46
C VAL A 230 -8.32 2.25 -7.42
N THR A 231 -8.66 1.29 -8.28
CA THR A 231 -7.84 0.91 -9.44
C THR A 231 -8.50 1.42 -10.73
N PHE A 232 -7.85 1.23 -11.88
CA PHE A 232 -8.43 1.61 -13.18
C PHE A 232 -8.06 0.61 -14.28
N GLU A 233 -8.95 0.43 -15.26
CA GLU A 233 -8.79 -0.60 -16.32
C GLU A 233 -7.51 -0.43 -17.13
N ASP A 234 -7.14 0.82 -17.44
CA ASP A 234 -5.96 1.17 -18.22
C ASP A 234 -4.66 1.20 -17.38
N HIS A 235 -4.69 0.64 -16.16
CA HIS A 235 -3.51 0.59 -15.31
C HIS A 235 -2.40 -0.20 -16.02
N PRO A 236 -1.16 0.30 -16.09
CA PRO A 236 -0.08 -0.34 -16.87
C PRO A 236 0.33 -1.73 -16.40
N TRP A 237 -0.14 -2.12 -15.21
CA TRP A 237 0.05 -3.44 -14.61
C TRP A 237 -1.28 -4.21 -14.51
N ASN A 238 -2.30 -3.79 -15.26
CA ASN A 238 -3.72 -4.19 -15.20
C ASN A 238 -4.45 -3.74 -13.93
N ALA A 239 -5.78 -3.63 -14.01
CA ALA A 239 -6.67 -3.36 -12.88
C ALA A 239 -6.64 -4.52 -11.86
N MET A 240 -5.83 -4.37 -10.81
CA MET A 240 -5.79 -5.27 -9.67
C MET A 240 -6.08 -4.51 -8.38
N ALA A 241 -6.55 -5.22 -7.36
CA ALA A 241 -6.90 -4.61 -6.07
C ALA A 241 -5.73 -3.95 -5.34
N VAL A 242 -4.50 -4.12 -5.80
CA VAL A 242 -3.27 -3.54 -5.23
C VAL A 242 -2.62 -2.52 -6.17
N HIS A 243 -3.27 -2.18 -7.27
CA HIS A 243 -2.76 -1.27 -8.28
C HIS A 243 -3.56 0.01 -8.23
N TYR A 244 -3.10 0.94 -7.41
CA TYR A 244 -3.83 2.16 -7.09
C TYR A 244 -3.79 3.17 -8.25
N THR A 245 -4.60 4.22 -8.14
CA THR A 245 -4.56 5.36 -9.05
C THR A 245 -3.18 6.06 -9.02
N TYR A 246 -2.84 6.78 -10.09
CA TYR A 246 -1.50 7.35 -10.29
C TYR A 246 -1.06 8.30 -9.17
N ASP A 247 -2.00 8.99 -8.54
CA ASP A 247 -1.81 9.95 -7.45
C ASP A 247 -1.42 9.30 -6.11
N TYR A 248 -1.65 7.99 -5.95
CA TYR A 248 -1.19 7.23 -4.77
C TYR A 248 0.33 7.28 -4.60
N TYR A 249 1.08 7.09 -5.69
CA TYR A 249 2.52 6.91 -5.61
C TYR A 249 3.29 8.19 -5.23
N PRO A 250 2.91 9.39 -5.73
CA PRO A 250 3.42 10.65 -5.20
C PRO A 250 3.02 10.90 -3.74
N ARG A 251 1.82 10.49 -3.33
CA ARG A 251 1.34 10.61 -1.94
C ARG A 251 2.19 9.75 -0.99
N PHE A 252 2.44 8.49 -1.33
CA PHE A 252 3.36 7.63 -0.59
C PHE A 252 4.77 8.22 -0.51
N LEU A 253 5.31 8.69 -1.65
CA LEU A 253 6.67 9.24 -1.68
C LEU A 253 6.80 10.50 -0.81
N ALA A 254 5.73 11.31 -0.70
CA ALA A 254 5.71 12.47 0.18
C ALA A 254 5.78 12.09 1.67
N GLU A 255 5.06 11.04 2.08
CA GLU A 255 5.15 10.51 3.44
C GLU A 255 6.53 9.90 3.73
N LEU A 256 7.12 9.21 2.76
CA LEU A 256 8.50 8.72 2.89
C LEU A 256 9.50 9.88 3.03
N ASP A 257 9.35 10.93 2.22
CA ASP A 257 10.14 12.16 2.31
C ASP A 257 10.08 12.76 3.72
N ARG A 258 8.88 12.87 4.31
CA ARG A 258 8.71 13.34 5.69
C ARG A 258 9.47 12.48 6.71
N LEU A 259 9.32 11.16 6.65
CA LEU A 259 9.95 10.24 7.60
C LEU A 259 11.47 10.28 7.54
N VAL A 260 12.03 10.42 6.35
CA VAL A 260 13.48 10.55 6.15
C VAL A 260 13.96 11.92 6.62
N LEU A 261 13.27 13.00 6.25
CA LEU A 261 13.64 14.36 6.64
C LEU A 261 13.64 14.57 8.15
N ARG A 262 12.74 13.91 8.89
CA ARG A 262 12.71 13.93 10.36
C ARG A 262 14.05 13.61 11.02
N ARG A 263 14.91 12.84 10.34
CA ARG A 263 16.25 12.46 10.83
C ARG A 263 17.36 13.37 10.31
N GLU A 264 17.07 14.23 9.34
CA GLU A 264 18.05 15.07 8.64
C GLU A 264 18.00 16.54 9.06
N VAL A 265 16.88 17.00 9.62
CA VAL A 265 16.67 18.39 10.04
C VAL A 265 16.61 18.51 11.57
N ASP A 266 16.68 19.74 12.08
CA ASP A 266 16.52 20.00 13.51
C ASP A 266 15.09 19.68 14.01
N PRO A 267 14.90 19.40 15.32
CA PRO A 267 13.61 18.99 15.86
C PRO A 267 12.44 19.96 15.60
N ASP A 268 12.69 21.27 15.58
CA ASP A 268 11.63 22.27 15.37
C ASP A 268 11.20 22.32 13.91
N THR A 269 12.15 22.17 12.98
CA THR A 269 11.85 22.02 11.56
C THR A 269 11.13 20.70 11.28
N ALA A 270 11.57 19.60 11.91
CA ALA A 270 10.92 18.30 11.79
C ALA A 270 9.45 18.35 12.29
N ALA A 271 9.20 18.98 13.43
CA ALA A 271 7.85 19.20 13.95
C ALA A 271 6.99 20.04 13.00
N GLY A 272 7.59 21.05 12.35
CA GLY A 272 6.91 21.84 11.32
C GLY A 272 6.51 21.01 10.10
N ILE A 273 7.41 20.14 9.61
CA ILE A 273 7.11 19.21 8.50
C ILE A 273 6.00 18.23 8.89
N ASP A 274 6.03 17.67 10.10
CA ASP A 274 4.97 16.80 10.61
C ASP A 274 3.61 17.53 10.69
N ALA A 275 3.61 18.81 11.09
CA ALA A 275 2.39 19.63 11.10
C ALA A 275 1.83 19.89 9.69
N VAL A 276 2.70 20.14 8.70
CA VAL A 276 2.30 20.25 7.28
C VAL A 276 1.63 18.96 6.81
N ALA A 277 2.26 17.82 7.08
CA ALA A 277 1.75 16.52 6.68
C ALA A 277 0.40 16.18 7.34
N ALA A 278 0.27 16.45 8.64
CA ALA A 278 -0.98 16.25 9.36
C ALA A 278 -2.12 17.10 8.78
N ALA A 279 -1.89 18.40 8.53
CA ALA A 279 -2.89 19.28 7.93
C ALA A 279 -3.28 18.84 6.50
N ALA A 280 -2.31 18.37 5.72
CA ALA A 280 -2.54 17.83 4.38
C ALA A 280 -3.38 16.53 4.42
N ALA A 281 -3.07 15.62 5.35
CA ALA A 281 -3.82 14.39 5.55
C ALA A 281 -5.26 14.67 6.04
N ASP A 282 -5.43 15.57 7.02
CA ASP A 282 -6.75 15.97 7.53
C ASP A 282 -7.66 16.50 6.41
N HIS A 283 -7.09 17.32 5.50
CA HIS A 283 -7.82 17.80 4.33
C HIS A 283 -8.30 16.65 3.43
N VAL A 284 -7.40 15.73 3.09
CA VAL A 284 -7.74 14.57 2.25
C VAL A 284 -8.79 13.69 2.92
N LEU A 285 -8.66 13.41 4.22
CA LEU A 285 -9.61 12.59 4.97
C LEU A 285 -11.00 13.22 5.02
N ALA A 286 -11.09 14.54 5.19
CA ALA A 286 -12.36 15.27 5.14
C ALA A 286 -13.01 15.15 3.75
N VAL A 287 -12.24 15.30 2.68
CA VAL A 287 -12.73 15.15 1.29
C VAL A 287 -13.12 13.70 0.99
N ALA A 288 -12.35 12.71 1.44
CA ALA A 288 -12.64 11.29 1.28
C ALA A 288 -13.91 10.87 2.04
N GLN A 289 -14.14 11.42 3.23
CA GLN A 289 -15.39 11.23 3.97
C GLN A 289 -16.59 11.81 3.21
N TRP A 290 -16.46 13.03 2.71
CA TRP A 290 -17.49 13.67 1.88
C TRP A 290 -17.77 12.88 0.60
N HIS A 291 -16.73 12.38 -0.07
CA HIS A 291 -16.85 11.57 -1.28
C HIS A 291 -17.65 10.30 -1.01
N ARG A 292 -17.28 9.55 0.05
CA ARG A 292 -18.01 8.34 0.48
C ARG A 292 -19.49 8.60 0.76
N GLN A 293 -19.80 9.71 1.44
CA GLN A 293 -21.20 10.12 1.69
C GLN A 293 -21.94 10.45 0.39
N SER A 294 -21.26 11.12 -0.55
CA SER A 294 -21.83 11.47 -1.86
C SER A 294 -22.13 10.22 -2.69
N ILE A 295 -21.21 9.25 -2.75
CA ILE A 295 -21.42 7.96 -3.42
C ILE A 295 -22.58 7.19 -2.78
N ALA A 296 -22.59 7.06 -1.45
CA ALA A 296 -23.66 6.36 -0.74
C ALA A 296 -25.04 6.98 -1.01
N ARG A 297 -25.12 8.31 -1.07
CA ARG A 297 -26.35 9.02 -1.46
C ARG A 297 -26.73 8.76 -2.92
N ALA A 298 -25.78 8.77 -3.85
CA ALA A 298 -26.03 8.48 -5.26
C ALA A 298 -26.60 7.06 -5.44
N GLU A 299 -26.03 6.08 -4.75
CA GLU A 299 -26.53 4.70 -4.73
C GLU A 299 -27.96 4.62 -4.15
N ALA A 300 -28.24 5.33 -3.05
CA ALA A 300 -29.58 5.38 -2.46
C ALA A 300 -30.61 6.05 -3.41
N LEU A 301 -30.22 7.12 -4.11
CA LEU A 301 -31.05 7.78 -5.13
C LEU A 301 -31.33 6.85 -6.32
N ALA A 302 -30.33 6.12 -6.80
CA ALA A 302 -30.49 5.14 -7.87
C ALA A 302 -31.44 4.02 -7.46
N ALA A 303 -31.24 3.44 -6.28
CA ALA A 303 -32.12 2.40 -5.73
C ALA A 303 -33.56 2.90 -5.57
N GLU A 304 -33.77 4.15 -5.12
CA GLU A 304 -35.10 4.74 -5.01
C GLU A 304 -35.78 4.91 -6.36
N ARG A 305 -35.04 5.32 -7.41
CA ARG A 305 -35.59 5.46 -8.78
C ARG A 305 -36.06 4.13 -9.36
N GLU A 306 -35.38 3.03 -9.03
CA GLU A 306 -35.73 1.68 -9.46
C GLU A 306 -36.96 1.11 -8.73
N ARG A 307 -37.38 1.70 -7.60
CA ARG A 307 -38.57 1.21 -6.88
C ARG A 307 -39.86 1.46 -7.68
N PRO A 308 -40.80 0.50 -7.67
CA PRO A 308 -42.14 0.69 -8.23
C PRO A 308 -42.81 1.96 -7.69
N ARG A 309 -43.46 2.73 -8.56
CA ARG A 309 -44.07 4.03 -8.20
C ARG A 309 -45.00 3.95 -6.97
N TRP A 310 -45.79 2.88 -6.87
CA TRP A 310 -46.69 2.67 -5.73
C TRP A 310 -45.94 2.48 -4.40
N LYS A 311 -44.76 1.84 -4.41
CA LYS A 311 -43.91 1.71 -3.20
C LYS A 311 -43.33 3.06 -2.79
N ARG A 312 -42.92 3.89 -3.76
CA ARG A 312 -42.41 5.24 -3.51
C ARG A 312 -43.45 6.16 -2.88
N LEU A 313 -44.70 6.08 -3.33
CA LEU A 313 -45.80 6.88 -2.80
C LEU A 313 -46.24 6.47 -1.39
N LEU A 314 -46.23 5.16 -1.09
CA LEU A 314 -46.66 4.65 0.22
C LEU A 314 -45.55 4.71 1.28
N ARG A 315 -44.29 4.56 0.86
CA ARG A 315 -43.10 4.58 1.73
C ARG A 315 -41.91 5.18 0.96
N PRO A 316 -41.76 6.51 0.96
CA PRO A 316 -40.59 7.17 0.41
C PRO A 316 -39.32 6.51 0.97
N GLY A 317 -38.33 6.28 0.11
CA GLY A 317 -37.05 5.73 0.55
C GLY A 317 -36.33 6.68 1.50
N ASP A 318 -35.51 6.10 2.37
CA ASP A 318 -34.61 6.86 3.23
C ASP A 318 -33.38 7.25 2.41
N VAL A 319 -33.49 8.37 1.67
CA VAL A 319 -32.38 8.92 0.90
C VAL A 319 -31.63 9.93 1.78
N PRO A 320 -30.33 9.73 2.04
CA PRO A 320 -29.54 10.69 2.81
C PRO A 320 -29.61 12.11 2.22
N ALA A 321 -29.57 13.10 3.12
CA ALA A 321 -29.40 14.50 2.71
C ALA A 321 -28.08 14.67 1.93
N PRO A 322 -27.98 15.66 1.01
CA PRO A 322 -26.70 16.02 0.42
C PRO A 322 -25.65 16.27 1.51
N PRO A 323 -24.46 15.67 1.44
CA PRO A 323 -23.41 16.02 2.38
C PRO A 323 -22.98 17.47 2.15
N ALA A 324 -22.73 18.20 3.24
CA ALA A 324 -22.16 19.54 3.14
C ALA A 324 -20.77 19.45 2.49
N PRO A 325 -20.35 20.40 1.65
CA PRO A 325 -19.00 20.41 1.08
C PRO A 325 -17.95 20.28 2.19
N PRO A 326 -16.85 19.55 1.93
CA PRO A 326 -15.80 19.40 2.93
C PRO A 326 -15.19 20.78 3.22
N PRO A 327 -14.82 21.06 4.48
CA PRO A 327 -14.15 22.31 4.80
C PRO A 327 -12.80 22.38 4.08
N LEU A 328 -12.49 23.54 3.50
CA LEU A 328 -11.23 23.80 2.79
C LEU A 328 -10.14 24.37 3.71
N ASP A 329 -10.41 24.42 5.01
CA ASP A 329 -9.51 24.96 6.03
C ASP A 329 -8.22 24.15 6.16
N GLY A 330 -8.28 22.83 6.07
CA GLY A 330 -7.11 21.95 6.11
C GLY A 330 -6.10 22.27 4.99
N ALA A 331 -6.59 22.50 3.76
CA ALA A 331 -5.73 22.87 2.63
C ALA A 331 -5.06 24.24 2.86
N ALA A 332 -5.84 25.24 3.28
CA ALA A 332 -5.30 26.57 3.58
C ALA A 332 -4.28 26.53 4.74
N ARG A 333 -4.56 25.71 5.75
CA ARG A 333 -3.66 25.50 6.90
C ARG A 333 -2.37 24.81 6.50
N ALA A 334 -2.43 23.80 5.63
CA ALA A 334 -1.24 23.12 5.11
C ALA A 334 -0.34 24.08 4.31
N GLU A 335 -0.92 24.95 3.49
CA GLU A 335 -0.18 25.98 2.74
C GLU A 335 0.45 27.05 3.66
N GLU A 336 -0.28 27.49 4.70
CA GLU A 336 0.25 28.41 5.71
C GLU A 336 1.47 27.79 6.44
N LEU A 337 1.34 26.56 6.93
CA LEU A 337 2.41 25.82 7.60
C LEU A 337 3.59 25.58 6.66
N LEU A 338 3.33 25.27 5.39
CA LEU A 338 4.38 25.10 4.38
C LEU A 338 5.18 26.39 4.19
N ALA A 339 4.51 27.55 4.15
CA ALA A 339 5.16 28.85 4.06
C ALA A 339 6.00 29.21 5.31
N GLU A 340 5.65 28.67 6.48
CA GLU A 340 6.49 28.77 7.69
C GLU A 340 7.72 27.88 7.59
N VAL A 341 7.55 26.61 7.23
CA VAL A 341 8.64 25.63 7.08
C VAL A 341 9.63 26.06 6.00
N ARG A 342 9.15 26.66 4.90
CA ARG A 342 9.99 27.19 3.82
C ARG A 342 11.11 28.12 4.30
N ARG A 343 10.89 28.86 5.39
CA ARG A 343 11.89 29.79 5.94
C ARG A 343 13.00 29.08 6.73
N ARG A 344 12.81 27.79 7.04
CA ARG A 344 13.69 26.96 7.87
C ARG A 344 14.45 25.88 7.10
N VAL A 345 13.97 25.53 5.90
CA VAL A 345 14.59 24.50 5.05
C VAL A 345 15.33 25.11 3.87
N ASP A 346 16.33 24.40 3.36
CA ASP A 346 17.07 24.81 2.17
C ASP A 346 16.31 24.52 0.86
N GLU A 347 16.88 24.96 -0.26
CA GLU A 347 16.31 24.77 -1.60
C GLU A 347 16.26 23.29 -2.03
N ALA A 348 17.12 22.44 -1.47
CA ALA A 348 17.15 21.01 -1.81
C ALA A 348 16.05 20.23 -1.07
N THR A 349 15.72 20.67 0.14
CA THR A 349 14.74 20.06 1.05
C THR A 349 13.33 20.51 0.75
N TYR A 350 13.11 21.79 0.44
CA TYR A 350 11.78 22.35 0.25
C TYR A 350 10.90 21.57 -0.75
N PRO A 351 11.38 21.15 -1.94
CA PRO A 351 10.54 20.39 -2.89
C PRO A 351 10.02 19.05 -2.36
N ARG A 352 10.69 18.46 -1.36
CA ARG A 352 10.24 17.24 -0.67
C ARG A 352 9.09 17.56 0.28
N VAL A 353 9.19 18.65 1.04
CA VAL A 353 8.13 19.11 1.96
C VAL A 353 6.90 19.59 1.18
N GLU A 354 7.08 20.35 0.10
CA GLU A 354 6.00 20.82 -0.78
C GLU A 354 5.22 19.66 -1.41
N ARG A 355 5.87 18.49 -1.61
CA ARG A 355 5.20 17.28 -2.10
C ARG A 355 4.06 16.83 -1.19
N LEU A 356 4.16 17.04 0.12
CA LEU A 356 3.10 16.68 1.08
C LEU A 356 1.79 17.39 0.74
N VAL A 357 1.84 18.70 0.53
CA VAL A 357 0.66 19.52 0.21
C VAL A 357 0.18 19.26 -1.21
N THR A 358 1.10 19.25 -2.18
CA THR A 358 0.73 19.11 -3.59
C THR A 358 0.13 17.74 -3.93
N SER A 359 0.68 16.64 -3.40
CA SER A 359 0.13 15.30 -3.61
C SER A 359 -1.23 15.12 -2.93
N ALA A 360 -1.39 15.61 -1.70
CA ALA A 360 -2.66 15.61 -0.98
C ALA A 360 -3.74 16.39 -1.74
N ARG A 361 -3.42 17.61 -2.21
CA ARG A 361 -4.35 18.41 -3.01
C ARG A 361 -4.75 17.71 -4.30
N THR A 362 -3.80 17.15 -5.05
CA THR A 362 -4.11 16.42 -6.29
C THR A 362 -5.09 15.26 -6.04
N HIS A 363 -4.91 14.51 -4.96
CA HIS A 363 -5.82 13.43 -4.61
C HIS A 363 -7.20 13.95 -4.19
N ALA A 364 -7.25 15.00 -3.35
CA ALA A 364 -8.48 15.65 -2.93
C ALA A 364 -9.28 16.23 -4.12
N ASP A 365 -8.61 16.88 -5.06
CA ASP A 365 -9.24 17.42 -6.28
C ASP A 365 -9.89 16.29 -7.10
N TRP A 366 -9.18 15.16 -7.27
CA TRP A 366 -9.77 13.99 -7.94
C TRP A 366 -11.02 13.47 -7.21
N LEU A 367 -10.99 13.36 -5.89
CA LEU A 367 -12.17 12.96 -5.10
C LEU A 367 -13.33 13.93 -5.26
N LEU A 368 -13.09 15.24 -5.32
CA LEU A 368 -14.13 16.25 -5.55
C LEU A 368 -14.78 16.10 -6.93
N GLU A 369 -14.00 15.75 -7.94
CA GLU A 369 -14.46 15.54 -9.32
C GLU A 369 -15.13 14.18 -9.54
N ALA A 370 -14.69 13.13 -8.82
CA ALA A 370 -15.10 11.75 -9.02
C ALA A 370 -16.45 11.40 -8.33
N VAL A 371 -17.45 12.27 -8.46
CA VAL A 371 -18.79 12.11 -7.84
C VAL A 371 -19.89 12.11 -8.91
N PRO A 372 -20.88 11.21 -8.83
CA PRO A 372 -22.01 11.19 -9.77
C PRO A 372 -22.86 12.47 -9.75
N ASP A 373 -23.39 12.84 -10.91
CA ASP A 373 -24.31 13.97 -11.04
C ASP A 373 -25.55 13.83 -10.13
N GLY A 374 -25.87 14.91 -9.41
CA GLY A 374 -27.00 14.97 -8.49
C GLY A 374 -26.73 14.40 -7.09
N ALA A 375 -25.59 13.77 -6.86
CA ALA A 375 -25.17 13.30 -5.53
C ALA A 375 -24.93 14.46 -4.54
N VAL A 376 -24.62 15.65 -5.04
CA VAL A 376 -24.24 16.83 -4.24
C VAL A 376 -25.26 17.97 -4.33
N ARG A 377 -26.27 17.87 -5.21
CA ARG A 377 -27.35 18.86 -5.32
C ARG A 377 -28.57 18.42 -4.51
N PRO A 378 -29.37 19.36 -3.95
CA PRO A 378 -30.70 19.04 -3.45
C PRO A 378 -31.50 18.38 -4.57
N ALA A 379 -32.31 17.37 -4.24
CA ALA A 379 -33.27 16.85 -5.22
C ALA A 379 -34.22 18.01 -5.56
N GLY A 380 -34.07 18.60 -6.75
CA GLY A 380 -35.00 19.61 -7.24
C GLY A 380 -36.40 19.00 -7.20
N ARG A 381 -37.36 19.74 -6.65
CA ARG A 381 -38.78 19.37 -6.71
C ARG A 381 -39.19 19.44 -8.19
N GLY A 382 -39.08 18.31 -8.88
CA GLY A 382 -39.60 18.11 -10.24
C GLY A 382 -41.10 17.94 -10.23
#